data_AF-A0A2V7CB73-F1
#
_entry.id   AF-A0A2V7CB73-F1
#
_cell.length_a   1.000
_cell.length_b   1.000
_cell.length_c   1.000
_cell.angle_alpha   90.00
_cell.angle_beta   90.00
_cell.angle_gamma   90.00
#
_symmetry.space_group_name_H-M   'P 1'
#
loop_
_entity.id
_entity.type
_entity.pdbx_description
1 polymer ?
#
loop_
_entity_poly.entity_id
_entity_poly.type
_entity_poly.pdbx_seq_one_letter_code
_entity_poly.pdbx_strand_id
1 'polypeptide(L)' 'MPTKRAVTRILVLTALAVVVLAGAAPALEVGQKAPEFALNGPDGKPVKLSDLTAKGPVVLYTFIAAFTPT' A
#
# COMPACT_ATOMS: atom_id res chain seq x y z
N MET A 1 39.38 7.59 -17.66
CA MET A 1 38.22 7.94 -16.79
C MET A 1 37.37 6.69 -16.46
N PRO A 2 37.85 5.73 -15.65
CA PRO A 2 37.05 4.59 -15.20
C PRO A 2 36.13 4.91 -14.00
N THR A 3 36.43 5.97 -13.25
CA THR A 3 35.77 6.35 -11.99
C THR A 3 34.30 6.73 -12.13
N LYS A 4 33.91 7.43 -13.21
CA LYS A 4 32.51 7.82 -13.41
C LYS A 4 31.59 6.60 -13.61
N ARG A 5 32.05 5.60 -14.36
CA ARG A 5 31.29 4.36 -14.63
C ARG A 5 31.17 3.47 -13.40
N ALA A 6 32.22 3.44 -12.56
CA ALA A 6 32.18 2.73 -11.28
C ALA A 6 31.17 3.37 -10.31
N VAL A 7 31.17 4.70 -10.20
CA VAL A 7 30.22 5.43 -9.34
C VAL A 7 28.77 5.23 -9.81
N THR A 8 28.50 5.29 -11.12
CA THR A 8 27.15 5.04 -11.65
C THR A 8 26.67 3.61 -11.35
N ARG A 9 27.55 2.60 -11.49
CA ARG A 9 27.18 1.21 -11.19
C ARG A 9 26.87 0.99 -9.72
N ILE A 10 27.68 1.58 -8.83
CA ILE A 10 27.44 1.52 -7.39
C ILE A 10 26.09 2.16 -7.06
N LEU A 11 25.81 3.35 -7.61
CA LEU A 11 24.53 4.05 -7.41
C LEU A 11 23.33 3.19 -7.85
N VAL A 12 23.40 2.58 -9.03
CA VAL A 12 22.34 1.73 -9.57
C VAL A 12 22.15 0.47 -8.72
N LEU A 13 23.24 -0.17 -8.27
CA LEU A 13 23.17 -1.34 -7.39
C LEU A 13 22.58 -1.00 -6.03
N THR A 14 22.94 0.15 -5.44
CA THR A 14 22.33 0.62 -4.19
C THR A 14 20.86 0.96 -4.35
N ALA A 15 20.46 1.62 -5.45
CA ALA A 15 19.06 1.93 -5.71
C ALA A 15 18.23 0.65 -5.88
N LEU A 16 18.76 -0.34 -6.61
CA LEU A 16 18.10 -1.62 -6.79
C LEU A 16 17.97 -2.39 -5.46
N ALA A 17 19.01 -2.37 -4.61
CA ALA A 17 18.96 -3.00 -3.30
C ALA A 17 17.89 -2.36 -2.38
N VAL A 18 17.72 -1.03 -2.44
CA VAL A 18 16.66 -0.32 -1.68
C VAL A 18 15.27 -0.74 -2.15
N VAL A 19 15.06 -0.91 -3.45
CA VAL A 19 13.77 -1.35 -4.01
C VAL A 19 13.47 -2.80 -3.60
N VAL A 20 14.47 -3.68 -3.57
CA VAL A 20 14.29 -5.08 -3.13
C VAL A 20 13.95 -5.17 -1.63
N LEU A 21 14.50 -4.27 -0.81
CA LEU A 21 14.20 -4.22 0.63
C LEU A 21 12.85 -3.56 0.97
N ALA A 22 12.24 -2.83 0.03
CA ALA A 22 10.87 -2.33 0.15
C ALA A 22 9.88 -3.49 -0.06
N GLY A 23 9.94 -4.49 0.81
CA GLY A 23 9.00 -5.62 0.84
C GLY A 23 7.57 -5.16 1.11
N ALA A 24 6.61 -6.03 0.78
CA ALA A 24 5.21 -5.82 1.12
C ALA A 24 5.03 -5.65 2.63
N ALA A 25 4.13 -4.74 3.03
CA ALA A 25 3.77 -4.60 4.43
C ALA A 25 3.25 -5.95 4.96
N PRO A 26 3.64 -6.38 6.18
CA PRO A 26 3.12 -7.60 6.76
C PRO A 26 1.59 -7.56 6.87
N ALA A 27 0.98 -8.75 6.82
CA ALA A 27 -0.46 -8.88 7.01
C ALA A 27 -0.86 -8.38 8.40
N LEU A 28 -2.02 -7.72 8.47
CA LEU A 28 -2.57 -7.21 9.72
C LEU A 28 -3.08 -8.38 10.59
N GLU A 29 -2.71 -8.40 11.87
CA GLU A 29 -3.16 -9.42 12.82
C GLU A 29 -4.38 -8.94 13.63
N VAL A 30 -5.12 -9.88 14.22
CA VAL A 30 -6.25 -9.57 15.11
C VAL A 30 -5.75 -8.78 16.32
N GLY A 31 -6.46 -7.71 16.64
CA GLY A 31 -6.12 -6.79 17.73
C GLY A 31 -5.21 -5.64 17.30
N GLN A 32 -4.57 -5.71 16.13
CA GLN A 32 -3.87 -4.57 15.57
C GLN A 32 -4.88 -3.53 15.06
N LYS A 33 -4.58 -2.25 15.26
CA LYS A 33 -5.41 -1.15 14.75
C LYS A 33 -5.42 -1.18 13.22
N ALA A 34 -6.61 -1.16 12.62
CA ALA A 34 -6.74 -1.03 11.17
C ALA A 34 -6.04 0.25 10.66
N PRO A 35 -5.19 0.15 9.62
CA PRO A 35 -4.54 1.31 9.02
C PRO A 35 -5.55 2.31 8.49
N GLU A 36 -5.24 3.60 8.60
CA GLU A 36 -6.08 4.65 8.01
C GLU A 36 -5.99 4.60 6.48
N PHE A 37 -7.12 4.79 5.80
CA PHE A 37 -7.18 4.92 4.36
C PHE A 37 -8.35 5.81 3.94
N ALA A 38 -8.23 6.41 2.76
CA ALA A 38 -9.30 7.13 2.10
C ALA A 38 -9.50 6.54 0.69
N LEU A 39 -10.73 6.13 0.38
CA LEU A 39 -11.11 5.60 -0.93
C LEU A 39 -12.29 6.38 -1.48
N ASN A 40 -12.39 6.47 -2.81
CA ASN A 40 -13.57 7.05 -3.44
C ASN A 40 -14.74 6.07 -3.32
N GLY A 41 -15.87 6.57 -2.80
CA GLY A 41 -17.13 5.85 -2.79
C GLY A 41 -17.74 5.75 -4.19
N PRO A 42 -18.89 5.06 -4.32
CA PRO A 42 -19.60 4.92 -5.60
C PRO A 42 -20.02 6.25 -6.23
N ASP A 43 -20.17 7.30 -5.42
CA ASP A 43 -20.48 8.67 -5.85
C ASP A 43 -19.22 9.49 -6.21
N GLY A 44 -18.05 8.87 -6.19
CA GLY A 44 -16.76 9.51 -6.46
C GLY A 44 -16.22 10.34 -5.30
N LYS A 45 -16.92 10.43 -4.16
CA LYS A 45 -16.47 11.23 -3.02
C LYS A 45 -15.53 10.42 -2.13
N PRO A 46 -14.50 11.06 -1.54
CA PRO A 46 -13.60 10.37 -0.63
C PRO A 46 -14.31 9.99 0.66
N VAL A 47 -14.10 8.75 1.10
CA VAL A 47 -14.58 8.18 2.37
C VAL A 47 -13.37 7.70 3.16
N LYS A 48 -13.26 8.12 4.42
CA LYS A 48 -12.19 7.71 5.34
C LYS A 48 -12.66 6.61 6.28
N LEU A 49 -11.75 5.72 6.68
CA LEU A 49 -12.05 4.69 7.65
C LEU A 49 -12.38 5.29 9.03
N SER A 50 -11.67 6.35 9.44
CA SER A 50 -11.94 7.08 10.69
C SER A 50 -13.39 7.54 10.82
N ASP A 51 -13.96 8.04 9.73
CA ASP A 51 -15.29 8.66 9.74
C ASP A 51 -16.40 7.61 9.85
N LEU A 52 -16.14 6.39 9.38
CA LEU A 52 -17.05 5.25 9.51
C LEU A 52 -16.94 4.62 10.90
N THR A 53 -15.72 4.39 11.37
CA THR A 53 -15.48 3.78 12.70
C THR A 53 -15.92 4.68 13.85
N ALA A 54 -15.92 6.00 13.68
CA ALA A 54 -16.51 6.95 14.62
C ALA A 54 -18.04 6.77 14.80
N LYS A 55 -18.71 6.14 13.83
CA LYS A 55 -20.17 5.90 13.85
C LYS A 55 -20.53 4.51 14.37
N GLY A 56 -19.56 3.60 14.47
CA GLY A 56 -19.78 2.22 14.92
C GLY A 56 -18.82 1.21 14.30
N PRO A 57 -19.02 -0.09 14.56
CA PRO A 57 -18.19 -1.14 13.98
C PRO A 57 -18.33 -1.20 12.46
N VAL A 58 -17.23 -1.53 11.78
CA VAL A 58 -17.14 -1.58 10.31
C VAL A 58 -16.69 -2.98 9.89
N VAL A 59 -17.37 -3.56 8.90
CA VAL A 59 -16.93 -4.78 8.22
C VAL A 59 -16.28 -4.39 6.90
N LEU A 60 -15.02 -4.77 6.71
CA LEU A 60 -14.35 -4.66 5.43
C LEU A 60 -14.47 -5.97 4.65
N TYR A 61 -14.90 -5.85 3.40
CA TYR A 61 -14.86 -6.94 2.43
C TYR A 61 -14.23 -6.41 1.14
N THR A 62 -13.42 -7.24 0.51
CA THR A 62 -12.75 -6.92 -0.76
C THR A 62 -13.03 -8.01 -1.78
N PHE A 63 -13.04 -7.64 -3.06
CA PHE A 63 -13.15 -8.57 -4.18
C PHE A 63 -12.09 -8.19 -5.22
N ILE A 64 -11.75 -9.12 -6.12
CA ILE A 64 -10.61 -8.95 -7.04
C ILE A 64 -10.84 -7.81 -8.04
N ALA A 65 -11.97 -7.81 -8.74
CA ALA A 65 -12.32 -6.78 -9.70
C ALA A 65 -13.82 -6.77 -10.00
N ALA A 66 -14.32 -5.64 -10.51
CA ALA A 66 -15.72 -5.55 -10.93
C ALA A 66 -15.96 -6.47 -12.14
N PHE A 67 -17.16 -7.05 -12.21
CA PHE A 67 -17.61 -7.92 -13.31
C PHE A 67 -16.80 -9.22 -13.51
N THR A 68 -16.18 -9.75 -12.45
CA THR A 68 -15.53 -11.08 -12.48
C THR A 68 -16.39 -12.16 -11.83
N PRO A 69 -16.46 -13.38 -12.40
CA PRO A 69 -17.07 -14.54 -11.72
C PRO A 69 -16.41 -14.85 -10.37
N THR A 70 -17.18 -15.49 -9.49
CA THR A 70 -16.73 -15.99 -8.18
C THR A 70 -16.16 -17.39 -8.27
#